data_AF-A0A925V4N0-F1
#
_entry.id   AF-A0A925V4N0-F1
#
_cell.length_a   1.000
_cell.length_b   1.000
_cell.length_c   1.000
_cell.angle_alpha   90.00
_cell.angle_beta   90.00
_cell.angle_gamma   90.00
#
_symmetry.space_group_name_H-M   'P 1'
#
loop_
_entity.id
_entity.type
_entity.pdbx_description
1 polymer ?
#
loop_
_entity_poly.entity_id
_entity_poly.type
_entity_poly.pdbx_seq_one_letter_code
_entity_poly.pdbx_strand_id
1 'polypeptide(L)'
;MVVEIQLAKDHDKRFSWPLYMAGLRARLRCPVAVVVITLDRRVERWARRPIALDRLGSRMTPVVIGPDAVPHVVDPRRATADPELALLSLLAHADAPDGRAIGYAVLRACDALDEARARLYTDLVFAYLGDAARRELEATMDIEKYEFQSDFMKRLAARAKAEGHALGHAEGHAEGQAEGEVRGRGQAVLDVLDARAIAVPDAARAVILGCVDPERLRAWLIAAVTATAIDELGVEL
;
A
#
# COMPACT_ATOMS: atom_id res chain seq x y z
N MET A 1 31.95 -2.61 19.40
CA MET A 1 30.75 -1.76 19.58
C MET A 1 29.54 -2.67 19.70
N VAL A 2 28.47 -2.19 20.34
CA VAL A 2 27.14 -2.81 20.33
C VAL A 2 26.21 -1.90 19.53
N VAL A 3 25.45 -2.43 18.59
CA VAL A 3 24.48 -1.65 17.80
C VAL A 3 23.08 -2.06 18.22
N GLU A 4 22.23 -1.09 18.54
CA GLU A 4 20.85 -1.27 18.96
C GLU A 4 19.92 -0.43 18.06
N ILE A 5 18.92 -1.05 17.45
CA ILE A 5 17.85 -0.34 16.75
C ILE A 5 16.73 -0.07 17.76
N GLN A 6 16.30 1.20 17.87
CA GLN A 6 15.23 1.61 18.78
C GLN A 6 14.11 2.31 18.04
N LEU A 7 12.95 1.67 18.04
CA LEU A 7 11.72 2.17 17.42
C LEU A 7 10.85 2.96 18.40
N ALA A 8 11.02 2.73 19.71
CA ALA A 8 10.27 3.39 20.76
C ALA A 8 11.15 3.59 22.00
N LYS A 9 10.65 4.35 22.98
CA LYS A 9 11.32 4.49 24.28
C LYS A 9 11.12 3.19 25.06
N ASP A 10 12.22 2.48 25.31
CA ASP A 10 12.24 1.31 26.16
C ASP A 10 13.07 1.62 27.43
N HIS A 11 12.39 1.79 28.55
CA HIS A 11 13.02 2.19 29.80
C HIS A 11 13.96 1.11 30.36
N ASP A 12 13.77 -0.16 30.02
CA ASP A 12 14.63 -1.26 30.49
C ASP A 12 16.02 -1.18 29.86
N LYS A 13 16.12 -0.60 28.65
CA LYS A 13 17.40 -0.39 27.97
C LYS A 13 18.35 0.52 28.72
N ARG A 14 17.84 1.37 29.64
CA ARG A 14 18.68 2.15 30.55
C ARG A 14 19.48 1.26 31.51
N PHE A 15 19.08 0.01 31.71
CA PHE A 15 19.82 -0.98 32.50
C PHE A 15 20.59 -1.97 31.61
N SER A 16 19.99 -2.40 30.48
CA SER A 16 20.62 -3.37 29.59
C SER A 16 21.82 -2.78 28.81
N TRP A 17 21.77 -1.54 28.35
CA TRP A 17 22.88 -0.96 27.59
C TRP A 17 24.18 -0.83 28.40
N PRO A 18 24.16 -0.34 29.66
CA PRO A 18 25.34 -0.40 30.52
C PRO A 18 25.87 -1.81 30.68
N LEU A 19 24.99 -2.80 30.88
CA LEU A 19 25.37 -4.21 31.00
C LEU A 19 26.07 -4.72 29.73
N TYR A 20 25.53 -4.45 28.54
CA TYR A 20 26.13 -4.84 27.27
C TYR A 20 27.51 -4.22 27.08
N MET A 21 27.65 -2.92 27.38
CA MET A 21 28.92 -2.20 27.30
C MET A 21 29.96 -2.80 28.25
N ALA A 22 29.61 -2.98 29.53
CA ALA A 22 30.53 -3.51 30.55
C ALA A 22 30.91 -4.96 30.25
N GLY A 23 29.94 -5.81 29.90
CA GLY A 23 30.17 -7.21 29.56
C GLY A 23 31.08 -7.37 28.35
N LEU A 24 30.82 -6.62 27.28
CA LEU A 24 31.65 -6.70 26.08
C LEU A 24 33.05 -6.10 26.32
N ARG A 25 33.17 -5.00 27.07
CA ARG A 25 34.47 -4.44 27.48
C ARG A 25 35.27 -5.44 28.30
N ALA A 26 34.64 -6.12 29.27
CA ALA A 26 35.32 -7.12 30.11
C ALA A 26 35.83 -8.30 29.27
N ARG A 27 35.03 -8.76 28.30
CA ARG A 27 35.39 -9.87 27.40
C ARG A 27 36.48 -9.49 26.41
N LEU A 28 36.36 -8.33 25.76
CA LEU A 28 37.25 -7.93 24.66
C LEU A 28 38.46 -7.10 25.10
N ARG A 29 38.50 -6.66 26.36
CA ARG A 29 39.60 -5.87 26.96
C ARG A 29 39.94 -4.58 26.21
N CYS A 30 38.96 -3.96 25.56
CA CYS A 30 39.10 -2.70 24.84
C CYS A 30 37.91 -1.75 25.11
N PRO A 31 38.01 -0.45 24.81
CA PRO A 31 36.87 0.48 24.88
C PRO A 31 35.70 0.00 24.00
N VAL A 32 34.48 0.08 24.54
CA VAL A 32 33.25 -0.30 23.85
C VAL A 32 32.26 0.85 23.91
N ALA A 33 31.68 1.18 22.76
CA ALA A 33 30.52 2.06 22.66
C ALA A 33 29.24 1.25 22.40
N VAL A 34 28.12 1.74 22.93
CA VAL A 34 26.77 1.38 22.49
C VAL A 34 26.31 2.44 21.51
N VAL A 35 25.97 2.01 20.30
CA VAL A 35 25.41 2.84 19.24
C VAL A 35 23.93 2.55 19.15
N VAL A 36 23.10 3.57 19.32
CA VAL A 36 21.64 3.50 19.19
C VAL A 36 21.24 4.16 17.88
N ILE A 37 20.52 3.42 17.04
CA ILE A 37 19.97 3.91 15.78
C ILE A 37 18.47 4.09 15.94
N THR A 38 17.93 5.24 15.55
CA THR A 38 16.50 5.52 15.59
C THR A 38 16.10 6.50 14.50
N LEU A 39 14.86 6.41 14.04
CA LEU A 39 14.26 7.36 13.08
C LEU A 39 13.30 8.33 13.78
N ASP A 40 13.09 8.20 15.09
CA ASP A 40 12.19 9.08 15.85
C ASP A 40 13.00 10.11 16.67
N ARG A 41 12.79 11.40 16.40
CA ARG A 41 13.45 12.52 17.11
C ARG A 41 13.16 12.54 18.62
N ARG A 42 12.03 12.00 19.07
CA ARG A 42 11.68 11.84 20.49
C ARG A 42 12.45 10.70 21.13
N VAL A 43 12.67 9.59 20.40
CA VAL A 43 13.52 8.48 20.85
C VAL A 43 14.98 8.90 20.86
N GLU A 44 15.46 9.62 19.84
CA GLU A 44 16.81 10.17 19.79
C GLU A 44 17.12 11.03 21.03
N ARG A 45 16.28 12.04 21.29
CA ARG A 45 16.44 12.93 22.45
C ARG A 45 16.39 12.19 23.79
N TRP A 46 15.63 11.10 23.86
CA TRP A 46 15.57 10.26 25.06
C TRP A 46 16.83 9.39 25.21
N ALA A 47 17.26 8.73 24.13
CA ALA A 47 18.43 7.85 24.11
C ALA A 47 19.73 8.62 24.40
N ARG A 48 19.85 9.86 23.92
CA ARG A 48 21.02 10.74 24.17
C ARG A 48 21.21 11.09 25.65
N ARG A 49 20.21 10.91 26.52
CA ARG A 49 20.31 11.27 27.94
C ARG A 49 21.28 10.33 28.67
N PRO A 50 22.33 10.85 29.33
CA PRO A 50 23.25 10.03 30.11
C PRO A 50 22.53 9.13 31.11
N ILE A 51 23.02 7.91 31.23
CA ILE A 51 22.54 6.90 32.18
C ILE A 51 23.45 6.96 33.40
N ALA A 52 22.90 7.33 34.55
CA ALA A 52 23.62 7.27 35.83
C ALA A 52 23.80 5.81 36.24
N LEU A 53 25.03 5.42 36.56
CA LEU A 53 25.37 4.05 36.95
C LEU A 53 25.52 3.90 38.47
N ASP A 54 25.87 4.98 39.15
CA ASP A 54 26.04 5.01 40.60
C ASP A 54 25.69 6.39 41.18
N ARG A 55 25.79 6.50 42.51
CA ARG A 55 25.58 7.75 43.25
C ARG A 55 26.82 8.66 43.29
N LEU A 56 27.97 8.17 42.81
CA LEU A 56 29.24 8.90 42.82
C LEU A 56 29.45 9.74 41.57
N GLY A 57 28.60 9.55 40.55
CA GLY A 57 28.57 10.36 39.34
C GLY A 57 28.99 9.62 38.08
N SER A 58 29.24 8.31 38.13
CA SER A 58 29.55 7.52 36.94
C SER A 58 28.37 7.51 35.98
N ARG A 59 28.65 7.76 34.69
CA ARG A 59 27.62 7.82 33.64
C ARG A 59 28.06 7.04 32.41
N MET A 60 27.09 6.41 31.76
CA MET A 60 27.22 5.86 30.42
C MET A 60 26.37 6.70 29.47
N THR A 61 26.97 7.13 28.36
CA THR A 61 26.28 7.90 27.32
C THR A 61 26.38 7.10 26.03
N PRO A 62 25.26 6.64 25.45
CA PRO A 62 25.29 5.97 24.16
C PRO A 62 25.63 6.97 23.04
N VAL A 63 26.27 6.47 21.99
CA VAL A 63 26.36 7.19 20.72
C VAL A 63 25.02 7.03 20.04
N VAL A 64 24.35 8.11 19.66
CA VAL A 64 23.03 8.04 19.03
C VAL A 64 23.10 8.57 17.60
N ILE A 65 22.65 7.74 16.67
CA ILE A 65 22.40 8.08 15.27
C ILE A 65 20.88 8.19 15.13
N GLY A 66 20.38 9.41 15.32
CA GLY A 66 18.98 9.74 15.10
C GLY A 66 18.78 10.61 13.86
N PRO A 67 17.55 11.05 13.56
CA PRO A 67 17.27 11.89 12.40
C PRO A 67 18.20 13.10 12.28
N ASP A 68 18.55 13.76 13.39
CA ASP A 68 19.41 14.95 13.35
C ASP A 68 20.86 14.63 12.90
N ALA A 69 21.30 13.38 12.97
CA ALA A 69 22.60 12.92 12.46
C ALA A 69 22.54 12.43 11.00
N VAL A 70 21.34 12.20 10.46
CA VAL A 70 21.15 11.76 9.07
C VAL A 70 21.08 13.00 8.18
N PRO A 71 21.94 13.13 7.15
CA PRO A 71 21.92 14.29 6.27
C PRO A 71 20.66 14.30 5.41
N HIS A 72 20.17 15.48 5.07
CA HIS A 72 19.13 15.67 4.07
C HIS A 72 19.74 15.47 2.66
N VAL A 73 19.38 14.39 1.98
CA VAL A 73 19.86 14.05 0.64
C VAL A 73 18.82 14.48 -0.39
N VAL A 74 18.87 15.76 -0.80
CA VAL A 74 17.95 16.34 -1.80
C VAL A 74 18.51 16.35 -3.23
N ASP A 75 19.82 16.12 -3.40
CA ASP A 75 20.47 16.09 -4.71
C ASP A 75 20.41 14.66 -5.29
N PRO A 76 19.74 14.46 -6.45
CA PRO A 76 19.70 13.18 -7.14
C PRO A 76 21.09 12.58 -7.41
N ARG A 77 22.10 13.39 -7.73
CA ARG A 77 23.45 12.87 -8.02
C ARG A 77 24.09 12.25 -6.80
N ARG A 78 23.92 12.90 -5.64
CA ARG A 78 24.36 12.35 -4.35
C ARG A 78 23.59 11.09 -4.00
N ALA A 79 22.28 11.08 -4.26
CA ALA A 79 21.46 9.90 -4.01
C ALA A 79 21.86 8.71 -4.89
N THR A 80 22.22 8.94 -6.15
CA THR A 80 22.76 7.88 -7.03
C THR A 80 24.12 7.38 -6.53
N ALA A 81 24.98 8.27 -6.02
CA ALA A 81 26.29 7.89 -5.50
C ALA A 81 26.23 7.09 -4.18
N ASP A 82 25.21 7.37 -3.35
CA ASP A 82 24.96 6.67 -2.08
C ASP A 82 23.44 6.44 -1.87
N PRO A 83 22.87 5.41 -2.53
CA PRO A 83 21.45 5.12 -2.48
C PRO A 83 20.96 4.74 -1.09
N GLU A 84 21.77 4.00 -0.32
CA GLU A 84 21.46 3.59 1.04
C GLU A 84 21.33 4.79 1.98
N LEU A 85 22.22 5.78 1.86
CA LEU A 85 22.12 7.03 2.61
C LEU A 85 20.92 7.87 2.18
N ALA A 86 20.60 7.90 0.89
CA ALA A 86 19.43 8.60 0.38
C ALA A 86 18.13 7.98 0.92
N LEU A 87 18.03 6.64 0.93
CA LEU A 87 16.90 5.95 1.53
C LEU A 87 16.83 6.23 3.03
N LEU A 88 17.95 6.17 3.76
CA LEU A 88 17.97 6.50 5.19
C LEU A 88 17.53 7.96 5.44
N SER A 89 17.95 8.90 4.59
CA SER A 89 17.51 10.30 4.62
C SER A 89 16.00 10.40 4.45
N LEU A 90 15.41 9.67 3.50
CA LEU A 90 13.96 9.63 3.33
C LEU A 90 13.28 9.12 4.59
N LEU A 91 13.72 7.97 5.12
CA LEU A 91 13.10 7.36 6.30
C LEU A 91 13.20 8.25 7.55
N ALA A 92 14.23 9.08 7.66
CA ALA A 92 14.42 10.01 8.77
C ALA A 92 13.65 11.33 8.61
N HIS A 93 13.41 11.78 7.37
CA HIS A 93 12.99 13.15 7.06
C HIS A 93 11.78 13.26 6.13
N ALA A 94 11.00 12.19 5.96
CA ALA A 94 9.85 12.20 5.05
C ALA A 94 8.82 13.30 5.35
N ASP A 95 8.61 13.62 6.63
CA ASP A 95 7.71 14.69 7.09
C ASP A 95 8.36 16.08 7.15
N ALA A 96 9.65 16.20 6.80
CA ALA A 96 10.34 17.48 6.78
C ALA A 96 9.89 18.33 5.58
N PRO A 97 10.08 19.67 5.61
CA PRO A 97 9.70 20.55 4.50
C PRO A 97 10.30 20.17 3.14
N ASP A 98 11.46 19.51 3.14
CA ASP A 98 12.16 19.02 1.96
C ASP A 98 11.97 17.52 1.71
N GLY A 99 11.08 16.84 2.46
CA GLY A 99 10.79 15.41 2.31
C GLY A 99 10.44 15.02 0.87
N ARG A 100 9.66 15.86 0.16
CA ARG A 100 9.36 15.68 -1.27
C ARG A 100 10.63 15.63 -2.14
N ALA A 101 11.57 16.55 -1.91
CA ALA A 101 12.81 16.63 -2.67
C ALA A 101 13.73 15.43 -2.38
N ILE A 102 13.76 14.98 -1.12
CA ILE A 102 14.47 13.77 -0.71
C ILE A 102 13.86 12.54 -1.41
N GLY A 103 12.53 12.39 -1.38
CA GLY A 103 11.83 11.30 -2.06
C GLY A 103 12.09 11.28 -3.57
N TYR A 104 12.07 12.46 -4.22
CA TYR A 104 12.46 12.58 -5.63
C TYR A 104 13.91 12.13 -5.87
N ALA A 105 14.85 12.55 -5.03
CA ALA A 105 16.26 12.15 -5.16
C ALA A 105 16.43 10.63 -5.05
N VAL A 106 15.70 9.96 -4.14
CA VAL A 106 15.68 8.49 -4.02
C VAL A 106 15.10 7.84 -5.28
N LEU A 107 13.98 8.34 -5.81
CA LEU A 107 13.40 7.79 -7.04
C LEU A 107 14.37 7.91 -8.23
N ARG A 108 15.13 9.00 -8.32
CA ARG A 108 16.19 9.12 -9.34
C ARG A 108 17.36 8.18 -9.11
N ALA A 109 17.71 7.90 -7.85
CA ALA A 109 18.74 6.92 -7.54
C ALA A 109 18.33 5.49 -7.95
N CYS A 110 17.03 5.17 -7.88
CA CYS A 110 16.50 3.88 -8.34
C CYS A 110 16.82 3.58 -9.81
N ASP A 111 17.05 4.59 -10.66
CA ASP A 111 17.42 4.40 -12.07
C ASP A 111 18.74 3.62 -12.24
N ALA A 112 19.63 3.67 -11.24
CA ALA A 112 20.94 3.01 -11.25
C ALA A 112 20.98 1.71 -10.43
N LEU A 113 19.87 1.30 -9.81
CA LEU A 113 19.79 0.11 -8.97
C LEU A 113 19.33 -1.11 -9.77
N ASP A 114 19.60 -2.31 -9.24
CA ASP A 114 18.93 -3.52 -9.75
C ASP A 114 17.43 -3.50 -9.45
N GLU A 115 16.69 -4.35 -10.17
CA GLU A 115 15.23 -4.41 -10.11
C GLU A 115 14.68 -4.66 -8.69
N ALA A 116 15.35 -5.49 -7.89
CA ALA A 116 14.89 -5.81 -6.54
C ALA A 116 15.01 -4.60 -5.61
N ARG A 117 16.16 -3.92 -5.64
CA ARG A 117 16.38 -2.70 -4.84
C ARG A 117 15.55 -1.53 -5.33
N ALA A 118 15.48 -1.31 -6.64
CA ALA A 118 14.67 -0.24 -7.23
C ALA A 118 13.20 -0.36 -6.82
N ARG A 119 12.65 -1.59 -6.82
CA ARG A 119 11.29 -1.86 -6.34
C ARG A 119 11.13 -1.53 -4.86
N LEU A 120 11.98 -2.11 -4.01
CA LEU A 120 11.91 -1.88 -2.57
C LEU A 120 11.98 -0.40 -2.21
N TYR A 121 12.88 0.34 -2.86
CA TYR A 121 13.11 1.75 -2.55
C TYR A 121 11.94 2.61 -3.02
N THR A 122 11.39 2.30 -4.21
CA THR A 122 10.20 2.97 -4.73
C THR A 122 9.00 2.76 -3.81
N ASP A 123 8.77 1.52 -3.35
CA ASP A 123 7.70 1.20 -2.40
C ASP A 123 7.86 1.99 -1.09
N LEU A 124 9.09 2.10 -0.57
CA LEU A 124 9.39 2.85 0.65
C LEU A 124 9.18 4.37 0.48
N VAL A 125 9.49 4.95 -0.69
CA VAL A 125 9.20 6.36 -0.99
C VAL A 125 7.72 6.65 -0.84
N PHE A 126 6.87 5.85 -1.49
CA PHE A 126 5.42 6.06 -1.44
C PHE A 126 4.78 5.67 -0.11
N ALA A 127 5.42 4.80 0.67
CA ALA A 127 4.95 4.41 2.00
C ALA A 127 5.29 5.45 3.09
N TYR A 128 6.43 6.15 2.98
CA TYR A 128 6.89 7.07 4.02
C TYR A 128 6.59 8.53 3.74
N LEU A 129 6.48 8.96 2.48
CA LEU A 129 6.04 10.33 2.18
C LEU A 129 4.60 10.54 2.63
N GLY A 130 4.36 11.61 3.41
CA GLY A 130 3.00 12.02 3.77
C GLY A 130 2.17 12.39 2.54
N ASP A 131 0.84 12.26 2.64
CA ASP A 131 -0.10 12.40 1.50
C ASP A 131 0.09 13.67 0.68
N ALA A 132 0.36 14.81 1.33
CA ALA A 132 0.58 16.08 0.64
C ALA A 132 1.86 16.07 -0.21
N ALA A 133 2.98 15.63 0.38
CA ALA A 133 4.26 15.53 -0.31
C ALA A 133 4.22 14.49 -1.42
N ARG A 134 3.51 13.38 -1.21
CA ARG A 134 3.26 12.34 -2.20
C ARG A 134 2.48 12.89 -3.40
N ARG A 135 1.32 13.53 -3.18
CA ARG A 135 0.51 14.10 -4.27
C ARG A 135 1.26 15.18 -5.05
N GLU A 136 2.01 16.03 -4.35
CA GLU A 136 2.83 17.05 -5.00
C GLU A 136 3.96 16.41 -5.84
N LEU A 137 4.59 15.34 -5.33
CA LEU A 137 5.56 14.57 -6.09
C LEU A 137 4.93 13.94 -7.34
N GLU A 138 3.78 13.29 -7.19
CA GLU A 138 3.03 12.68 -8.29
C GLU A 138 2.62 13.73 -9.34
N ALA A 139 2.14 14.90 -8.92
CA ALA A 139 1.75 16.00 -9.81
C ALA A 139 2.96 16.64 -10.51
N THR A 140 4.07 16.84 -9.80
CA THR A 140 5.32 17.38 -10.36
C THR A 140 5.95 16.41 -11.35
N MET A 141 5.82 15.12 -11.08
CA MET A 141 6.27 14.07 -11.97
C MET A 141 5.31 13.84 -13.13
N ASP A 142 4.23 14.62 -13.32
CA ASP A 142 3.25 14.52 -14.42
C ASP A 142 3.08 13.07 -14.91
N ILE A 143 2.69 12.15 -14.01
CA ILE A 143 2.83 10.69 -14.21
C ILE A 143 2.13 10.22 -15.50
N GLU A 144 1.12 10.94 -16.00
CA GLU A 144 0.47 10.66 -17.29
C GLU A 144 1.36 10.96 -18.51
N LYS A 145 2.29 11.92 -18.43
CA LYS A 145 3.20 12.34 -19.51
C LYS A 145 4.67 12.05 -19.25
N TYR A 146 5.05 11.72 -18.02
CA TYR A 146 6.42 11.42 -17.66
C TYR A 146 6.77 10.02 -18.14
N GLU A 147 7.50 9.98 -19.25
CA GLU A 147 8.25 8.80 -19.61
C GLU A 147 9.29 8.57 -18.53
N PHE A 148 8.98 7.63 -17.64
CA PHE A 148 9.95 7.07 -16.72
C PHE A 148 11.23 6.76 -17.49
N GLN A 149 12.33 7.41 -17.15
CA GLN A 149 13.57 7.24 -17.93
C GLN A 149 14.24 5.89 -17.65
N SER A 150 14.00 5.33 -16.47
CA SER A 150 14.45 3.98 -16.10
C SER A 150 13.58 2.89 -16.72
N ASP A 151 14.24 1.88 -17.28
CA ASP A 151 13.61 0.67 -17.80
C ASP A 151 12.81 -0.09 -16.73
N PHE A 152 13.21 -0.02 -15.46
CA PHE A 152 12.45 -0.61 -14.35
C PHE A 152 11.11 0.10 -14.17
N MET A 153 11.13 1.43 -14.07
CA MET A 153 9.90 2.20 -13.86
C MET A 153 8.97 2.14 -15.07
N LYS A 154 9.50 2.06 -16.30
CA LYS A 154 8.72 1.75 -17.51
C LYS A 154 8.02 0.39 -17.41
N ARG A 155 8.74 -0.66 -17.00
CA ARG A 155 8.18 -2.01 -16.83
C ARG A 155 7.13 -2.06 -15.72
N LEU A 156 7.37 -1.38 -14.61
CA LEU A 156 6.43 -1.32 -13.49
C LEU A 156 5.14 -0.59 -13.90
N ALA A 157 5.25 0.55 -14.57
CA ALA A 157 4.09 1.27 -15.10
C ALA A 157 3.32 0.43 -16.14
N ALA A 158 4.02 -0.23 -17.06
CA ALA A 158 3.41 -1.12 -18.04
C ALA A 158 2.68 -2.31 -17.38
N ARG A 159 3.28 -2.90 -16.35
CA ARG A 159 2.69 -3.98 -15.56
C ARG A 159 1.45 -3.52 -14.81
N ALA A 160 1.53 -2.39 -14.09
CA ALA A 160 0.40 -1.83 -13.37
C ALA A 160 -0.77 -1.51 -14.32
N LYS A 161 -0.47 -0.96 -15.51
CA LYS A 161 -1.47 -0.72 -16.55
C LYS A 161 -2.08 -2.04 -17.07
N ALA A 162 -1.26 -3.05 -17.35
CA ALA A 162 -1.75 -4.35 -17.80
C ALA A 162 -2.62 -5.07 -16.76
N GLU A 163 -2.20 -5.05 -15.50
CA GLU A 163 -2.96 -5.61 -14.37
C GLU A 163 -4.29 -4.86 -14.19
N GLY A 164 -4.28 -3.52 -14.25
CA GLY A 164 -5.50 -2.70 -14.20
C GLY A 164 -6.46 -2.98 -15.36
N HIS A 165 -5.95 -3.09 -16.59
CA HIS A 165 -6.77 -3.47 -17.75
C HIS A 165 -7.34 -4.89 -17.61
N ALA A 166 -6.55 -5.85 -17.11
CA ALA A 166 -7.01 -7.21 -16.90
C ALA A 166 -8.10 -7.29 -15.83
N LEU A 167 -7.94 -6.56 -14.71
CA LEU A 167 -8.93 -6.48 -13.64
C LEU A 167 -10.23 -5.86 -14.16
N GLY A 168 -10.15 -4.71 -14.83
CA GLY A 168 -11.34 -4.03 -15.37
C GLY A 168 -12.04 -4.84 -16.46
N HIS A 169 -11.30 -5.58 -17.29
CA HIS A 169 -11.91 -6.50 -18.25
C HIS A 169 -12.58 -7.69 -17.56
N ALA A 170 -11.99 -8.23 -16.49
CA ALA A 170 -12.59 -9.32 -15.73
C ALA A 170 -13.87 -8.88 -15.01
N GLU A 171 -13.85 -7.71 -14.35
CA GLU A 171 -15.02 -7.11 -13.70
C GLU A 171 -16.13 -6.82 -14.73
N GLY A 172 -15.82 -6.12 -15.81
CA GLY A 172 -16.82 -5.81 -16.85
C GLY A 172 -17.37 -7.06 -17.55
N HIS A 173 -16.57 -8.11 -17.72
CA HIS A 173 -17.05 -9.38 -18.25
C HIS A 173 -17.96 -10.11 -17.25
N ALA A 174 -17.61 -10.12 -15.97
CA ALA A 174 -18.43 -10.72 -14.93
C ALA A 174 -19.77 -9.99 -14.78
N GLU A 175 -19.76 -8.65 -14.77
CA GLU A 175 -20.97 -7.81 -14.77
C GLU A 175 -21.82 -8.07 -16.01
N GLY A 176 -21.22 -8.06 -17.20
CA GLY A 176 -21.92 -8.33 -18.46
C GLY A 176 -22.53 -9.74 -18.53
N GLN A 177 -21.86 -10.74 -17.96
CA GLN A 177 -22.41 -12.10 -17.85
C GLN A 177 -23.60 -12.16 -16.89
N ALA A 178 -23.49 -11.52 -15.73
CA ALA A 178 -24.58 -11.48 -14.75
C ALA A 178 -25.82 -10.76 -15.31
N GLU A 179 -25.63 -9.61 -15.96
CA GLU A 179 -26.72 -8.89 -16.64
C GLU A 179 -27.32 -9.71 -17.79
N GLY A 180 -26.47 -10.37 -18.59
CA GLY A 180 -26.90 -11.23 -19.69
C GLY A 180 -27.71 -12.44 -19.22
N GLU A 181 -27.31 -13.06 -18.11
CA GLU A 181 -28.02 -14.20 -17.52
C GLU A 181 -29.41 -13.79 -17.01
N VAL A 182 -29.50 -12.67 -16.29
CA VAL A 182 -30.78 -12.12 -15.79
C VAL A 182 -31.72 -11.79 -16.95
N ARG A 183 -31.24 -11.03 -17.96
CA ARG A 183 -32.04 -10.71 -19.15
C ARG A 183 -32.48 -11.96 -19.90
N GLY A 184 -31.57 -12.94 -20.06
CA GLY A 184 -31.86 -14.22 -20.70
C GLY A 184 -32.92 -15.03 -19.96
N ARG A 185 -32.87 -15.08 -18.63
CA ARG A 185 -33.90 -15.75 -17.81
C ARG A 185 -35.26 -15.05 -17.93
N GLY A 186 -35.30 -13.72 -17.93
CA GLY A 186 -36.54 -12.95 -18.16
C GLY A 186 -37.17 -13.25 -19.53
N GLN A 187 -36.34 -13.31 -20.58
CA GLN A 187 -36.82 -13.69 -21.92
C GLN A 187 -37.32 -15.13 -21.96
N ALA A 188 -36.61 -16.07 -21.33
CA ALA A 188 -37.01 -17.48 -21.29
C ALA A 188 -38.37 -17.70 -20.62
N VAL A 189 -38.70 -16.94 -19.58
CA VAL A 189 -40.05 -16.98 -18.96
C VAL A 189 -41.12 -16.62 -19.99
N LEU A 190 -40.91 -15.55 -20.76
CA LEU A 190 -41.85 -15.10 -21.79
C LEU A 190 -41.95 -16.11 -22.94
N ASP A 191 -40.84 -16.68 -23.38
CA ASP A 191 -40.82 -17.69 -24.45
C ASP A 191 -41.62 -18.95 -24.06
N VAL A 192 -41.51 -19.38 -22.79
CA VAL A 192 -42.29 -20.53 -22.27
C VAL A 192 -43.78 -20.20 -22.19
N LEU A 193 -44.15 -19.00 -21.73
CA LEU A 193 -45.55 -18.58 -21.67
C LEU A 193 -46.18 -18.48 -23.07
N ASP A 194 -45.42 -17.96 -24.04
CA ASP A 194 -45.84 -17.86 -25.45
C ASP A 194 -46.02 -19.24 -26.09
N ALA A 195 -45.07 -20.16 -25.88
CA ALA A 195 -45.16 -21.54 -26.35
C ALA A 195 -46.38 -22.30 -25.78
N ARG A 196 -46.85 -21.88 -24.60
CA ARG A 196 -48.06 -22.42 -23.94
C ARG A 196 -49.33 -21.64 -24.28
N ALA A 197 -49.24 -20.64 -25.16
CA ALA A 197 -50.32 -19.75 -25.57
C ALA A 197 -51.00 -19.02 -24.39
N ILE A 198 -50.23 -18.71 -23.34
CA ILE A 198 -50.70 -17.93 -22.20
C ILE A 198 -50.54 -16.46 -22.53
N ALA A 199 -51.64 -15.71 -22.54
CA ALA A 199 -51.60 -14.27 -22.81
C ALA A 199 -50.84 -13.53 -21.70
N VAL A 200 -49.79 -12.80 -22.07
CA VAL A 200 -48.99 -11.97 -21.16
C VAL A 200 -49.29 -10.49 -21.43
N PRO A 201 -49.99 -9.79 -20.52
CA PRO A 201 -50.22 -8.35 -20.64
C PRO A 201 -48.90 -7.55 -20.66
N ASP A 202 -48.88 -6.39 -21.32
CA ASP A 202 -47.67 -5.56 -21.44
C ASP A 202 -47.09 -5.14 -20.08
N ALA A 203 -47.94 -4.91 -19.09
CA ALA A 203 -47.51 -4.63 -17.71
C ALA A 203 -46.72 -5.80 -17.11
N ALA A 204 -47.19 -7.04 -17.28
CA ALA A 204 -46.50 -8.24 -16.80
C ALA A 204 -45.18 -8.46 -17.54
N ARG A 205 -45.17 -8.22 -18.86
CA ARG A 205 -43.98 -8.28 -19.70
C ARG A 205 -42.90 -7.30 -19.23
N ALA A 206 -43.29 -6.06 -18.89
CA ALA A 206 -42.37 -5.05 -18.38
C ALA A 206 -41.78 -5.43 -17.02
N VAL A 207 -42.59 -6.01 -16.12
CA VAL A 207 -42.12 -6.50 -14.80
C VAL A 207 -41.15 -7.66 -14.94
N ILE A 208 -41.43 -8.62 -15.84
CA ILE A 208 -40.57 -9.79 -16.05
C ILE A 208 -39.23 -9.40 -16.67
N LEU A 209 -39.21 -8.54 -17.71
CA LEU A 209 -37.97 -8.09 -18.35
C LEU A 209 -37.17 -7.10 -17.49
N GLY A 210 -37.85 -6.35 -16.62
CA GLY A 210 -37.22 -5.42 -15.68
C GLY A 210 -36.74 -6.06 -14.38
N CYS A 211 -37.04 -7.35 -14.15
CA CYS A 211 -36.64 -8.05 -12.94
C CYS A 211 -35.14 -8.32 -12.94
N VAL A 212 -34.45 -7.87 -11.89
CA VAL A 212 -33.00 -8.05 -11.70
C VAL A 212 -32.65 -9.18 -10.73
N ASP A 213 -33.66 -9.87 -10.20
CA ASP A 213 -33.49 -10.98 -9.26
C ASP A 213 -33.49 -12.33 -10.00
N PRO A 214 -32.33 -13.01 -10.13
CA PRO A 214 -32.22 -14.26 -10.88
C PRO A 214 -33.00 -15.41 -10.24
N GLU A 215 -33.22 -15.41 -8.92
CA GLU A 215 -33.97 -16.48 -8.24
C GLU A 215 -35.48 -16.28 -8.41
N ARG A 216 -35.96 -15.03 -8.39
CA ARG A 216 -37.35 -14.72 -8.75
C ARG A 216 -37.66 -15.09 -10.20
N LEU A 217 -36.77 -14.74 -11.14
CA LEU A 217 -36.89 -15.14 -12.55
C LEU A 217 -36.91 -16.66 -12.73
N ARG A 218 -36.08 -17.38 -11.96
CA ARG A 218 -36.06 -18.86 -11.97
C ARG A 218 -37.36 -19.44 -11.44
N ALA A 219 -37.91 -18.90 -10.35
CA ALA A 219 -39.18 -19.34 -9.80
C ALA A 219 -40.32 -19.12 -10.80
N TRP A 220 -40.36 -17.96 -11.46
CA TRP A 220 -41.30 -17.69 -12.55
C TRP A 220 -41.13 -18.63 -13.73
N LEU A 221 -39.89 -18.97 -14.12
CA LEU A 221 -39.64 -19.92 -15.21
C LEU A 221 -40.19 -21.31 -14.88
N ILE A 222 -39.99 -21.78 -13.65
CA ILE A 222 -40.52 -23.08 -13.19
C ILE A 222 -42.05 -23.04 -13.15
N ALA A 223 -42.64 -21.97 -12.61
CA ALA A 223 -44.09 -21.79 -12.55
C ALA A 223 -44.72 -21.70 -13.96
N ALA A 224 -44.05 -21.01 -14.89
CA ALA A 224 -44.49 -20.84 -16.27
C ALA A 224 -44.64 -22.18 -17.03
N VAL A 225 -43.97 -23.26 -16.59
CA VAL A 225 -44.09 -24.59 -17.21
C VAL A 225 -45.43 -25.24 -16.91
N THR A 226 -46.04 -24.98 -15.74
CA THR A 226 -47.29 -25.64 -15.32
C THR A 226 -48.49 -24.69 -15.23
N ALA A 227 -48.26 -23.38 -15.10
CA ALA A 227 -49.30 -22.36 -14.93
C ALA A 227 -50.39 -22.42 -16.01
N THR A 228 -51.66 -22.19 -15.70
CA THR A 228 -52.71 -22.09 -16.73
C THR A 228 -53.08 -20.66 -17.10
N ALA A 229 -52.67 -19.69 -16.28
CA ALA A 229 -52.83 -18.26 -16.49
C ALA A 229 -51.64 -17.47 -15.90
N ILE A 230 -51.47 -16.22 -16.32
CA ILE A 230 -50.36 -15.35 -15.89
C ILE A 230 -50.38 -15.05 -14.37
N ASP A 231 -51.56 -14.97 -13.77
CA ASP A 231 -51.73 -14.66 -12.34
C ASP A 231 -51.11 -15.73 -11.42
N GLU A 232 -50.99 -16.96 -11.90
CA GLU A 232 -50.41 -18.09 -11.16
C GLU A 232 -48.87 -17.98 -11.01
N LEU A 233 -48.22 -17.08 -11.74
CA LEU A 233 -46.80 -16.79 -11.58
C LEU A 233 -46.52 -15.87 -10.38
N GLY A 234 -47.54 -15.23 -9.80
CA GLY A 234 -47.35 -14.28 -8.69
C GLY A 234 -46.56 -13.04 -9.11
N VAL A 235 -46.72 -12.60 -10.36
CA VAL A 235 -46.19 -11.32 -10.86
C VAL A 235 -47.05 -10.21 -10.28
N GLU A 236 -46.51 -9.39 -9.38
CA GLU A 236 -47.18 -8.19 -8.89
C GLU A 236 -47.11 -7.11 -9.98
N LEU A 237 -48.29 -6.66 -10.45
CA LEU A 237 -48.47 -5.69 -11.53
C LEU A 237 -48.60 -4.25 -11.02
#